data_AF-A0A3B9NR03-F1
#
_entry.id   AF-A0A3B9NR03-F1
#
_cell.length_a   1.000
_cell.length_b   1.000
_cell.length_c   1.000
_cell.angle_alpha   90.00
_cell.angle_beta   90.00
_cell.angle_gamma   90.00
#
_symmetry.space_group_name_H-M   'P 1'
#
loop_
_entity.id
_entity.type
_entity.pdbx_description
1 polymer ?
#
loop_
_entity_poly.entity_id
_entity_poly.type
_entity_poly.pdbx_seq_one_letter_code
_entity_poly.pdbx_strand_id
1 'polypeptide(L)' 'MTAGALADFYFAYGSNMDVERVQLRGMAFVRRCSGRLAGYRLVFNKRAKGAQGIAHANIEPSITSAVEGVLYA' A
#
# COMPACT_ATOMS: atom_id res chain seq x y z
N MET A 1 26.01 -9.36 -19.55
CA MET A 1 25.28 -9.49 -18.27
C MET A 1 24.31 -8.32 -18.16
N THR A 2 23.03 -8.53 -18.43
CA THR A 2 22.03 -7.45 -18.35
C THR A 2 21.39 -7.49 -16.97
N ALA A 3 21.83 -6.60 -16.07
CA ALA A 3 21.10 -6.30 -14.85
C ALA A 3 19.78 -5.61 -15.25
N GLY A 4 18.69 -6.37 -15.34
CA GLY A 4 17.35 -5.79 -15.35
C GLY A 4 17.15 -5.06 -14.02
N ALA A 5 16.82 -3.78 -14.05
CA ALA A 5 16.68 -2.97 -12.85
C ALA A 5 15.57 -3.52 -11.94
N LEU A 6 15.94 -4.02 -10.76
CA LEU A 6 15.01 -4.26 -9.67
C LEU A 6 14.54 -2.90 -9.18
N ALA A 7 13.30 -2.55 -9.51
CA ALA A 7 12.67 -1.40 -8.89
C ALA A 7 11.72 -1.93 -7.81
N ASP A 8 12.21 -1.97 -6.57
CA ASP A 8 11.46 -2.42 -5.41
C ASP A 8 10.45 -1.34 -4.97
N PHE A 9 9.41 -1.15 -5.77
CA PHE A 9 8.34 -0.20 -5.49
C PHE A 9 7.27 -0.83 -4.59
N TYR A 10 6.97 -0.17 -3.48
CA TYR A 10 5.90 -0.57 -2.57
C TYR A 10 4.84 0.53 -2.43
N PHE A 11 3.63 0.28 -2.94
CA PHE A 11 2.49 1.21 -2.82
C PHE A 11 1.61 0.86 -1.62
N ALA A 12 1.66 1.68 -0.57
CA ALA A 12 0.83 1.55 0.61
C ALA A 12 -0.46 2.36 0.49
N TYR A 13 -1.59 1.73 0.78
CA TYR A 13 -2.96 2.31 0.73
C TYR A 13 -3.74 2.06 2.02
N GLY A 14 -3.02 1.83 3.12
CA GLY A 14 -3.60 1.51 4.43
C GLY A 14 -2.61 1.85 5.53
N SER A 15 -2.59 1.09 6.63
CA SER A 15 -1.75 1.42 7.79
C SER A 15 -0.24 1.55 7.50
N ASN A 16 0.25 0.98 6.41
CA ASN A 16 1.65 1.14 5.98
C ASN A 16 1.93 2.48 5.30
N MET A 17 0.96 3.39 5.17
CA MET A 17 1.21 4.79 4.78
C MET A 17 1.92 5.56 5.91
N ASP A 18 1.81 5.06 7.14
CA ASP A 18 2.59 5.51 8.28
C ASP A 18 4.04 5.04 8.14
N VAL A 19 4.96 6.00 8.11
CA VAL A 19 6.39 5.75 7.92
C VAL A 19 7.01 4.99 9.08
N GLU A 20 6.58 5.28 10.32
CA GLU A 20 7.11 4.61 11.51
C GLU A 20 6.76 3.13 11.46
N ARG A 21 5.54 2.79 11.02
CA ARG A 21 5.08 1.41 10.90
C ARG A 21 5.87 0.60 9.88
N VAL A 22 6.24 1.19 8.74
CA VAL A 22 7.04 0.47 7.72
C VAL A 22 8.50 0.35 8.14
N GLN A 23 9.06 1.35 8.83
CA GLN A 23 10.41 1.30 9.38
C GLN A 23 10.54 0.23 10.48
N LEU A 24 9.56 0.14 11.38
CA LEU A 24 9.49 -0.91 12.40
C LEU A 24 9.41 -2.33 11.81
N ARG A 25 8.99 -2.46 10.55
CA ARG A 25 8.95 -3.73 9.81
C ARG A 25 10.26 -4.03 9.07
N GLY A 26 11.27 -3.17 9.18
CA GLY A 26 12.56 -3.33 8.50
C GLY A 26 12.51 -3.06 7.00
N MET A 27 11.49 -2.33 6.51
CA MET A 27 11.40 -1.98 5.09
C MET A 27 12.36 -0.83 4.76
N ALA A 28 13.36 -1.11 3.92
CA ALA A 28 14.25 -0.08 3.37
C ALA A 28 13.59 0.62 2.17
N PHE A 29 13.73 1.94 2.11
CA PHE A 29 13.35 2.76 0.96
C PHE A 29 14.20 4.03 0.95
N VAL A 30 14.46 4.58 -0.23
CA VAL A 30 15.20 5.83 -0.42
C VAL A 30 14.28 7.01 -0.73
N ARG A 31 13.06 6.74 -1.21
CA ARG A 31 12.08 7.78 -1.55
C ARG A 31 10.69 7.44 -1.05
N ARG A 32 9.96 8.48 -0.62
CA ARG A 32 8.55 8.43 -0.24
C ARG A 32 7.76 9.47 -1.02
N CYS A 33 6.82 9.04 -1.85
CA CYS A 33 6.00 9.92 -2.68
C CYS A 33 4.51 9.70 -2.38
N SER A 34 3.70 10.74 -2.55
CA SER A 34 2.26 10.54 -2.74
C SER A 34 2.03 9.80 -4.06
N GLY A 35 1.03 8.92 -4.10
CA GLY A 35 0.65 8.19 -5.30
C GLY A 35 -0.85 8.05 -5.41
N ARG A 36 -1.32 7.86 -6.64
CA ARG A 36 -2.72 7.66 -6.98
C ARG A 36 -2.85 6.46 -7.92
N LEU A 37 -3.61 5.46 -7.50
CA LEU A 37 -3.91 4.26 -8.27
C LEU A 37 -5.34 4.36 -8.82
N ALA A 38 -5.46 4.66 -10.11
CA ALA A 38 -6.74 4.73 -10.81
C ALA A 38 -7.33 3.34 -11.05
N GLY A 39 -8.66 3.25 -11.13
CA GLY A 39 -9.37 2.00 -11.40
C GLY A 39 -9.62 1.13 -10.17
N TYR A 40 -9.42 1.67 -8.96
CA TYR A 40 -9.62 0.97 -7.70
C TYR A 40 -10.37 1.83 -6.68
N ARG A 41 -11.06 1.17 -5.75
CA ARG A 41 -11.71 1.78 -4.57
C ARG A 41 -11.17 1.18 -3.28
N LEU A 42 -11.07 1.99 -2.24
CA LEU A 42 -10.71 1.55 -0.89
C LEU A 42 -11.92 0.87 -0.23
N VAL A 43 -11.70 -0.29 0.37
CA VAL A 43 -12.72 -1.06 1.11
C VAL A 43 -12.13 -1.61 2.43
N PHE A 44 -13.01 -1.89 3.40
CA PHE A 44 -12.65 -2.52 4.68
C PHE A 44 -13.30 -3.90 4.79
N ASN A 45 -12.98 -4.79 3.84
CA ASN A 45 -13.56 -6.13 3.78
C ASN A 45 -12.56 -7.26 4.11
N LYS A 46 -11.29 -6.93 4.35
CA LYS A 46 -10.29 -7.90 4.77
C LYS A 46 -10.32 -8.05 6.29
N ARG A 47 -11.04 -9.06 6.80
CA ARG A 47 -11.17 -9.32 8.25
C ARG A 47 -9.79 -9.41 8.92
N ALA A 48 -9.64 -8.73 10.05
CA ALA A 48 -8.44 -8.83 10.87
C ALA A 48 -8.37 -10.19 11.56
N LYS A 49 -7.19 -10.83 11.53
CA LYS A 49 -6.97 -12.07 12.26
C LYS A 49 -7.03 -11.78 13.77
N GLY A 50 -7.87 -12.51 14.50
CA GLY A 50 -7.94 -12.43 15.96
C GLY A 50 -8.81 -11.30 16.53
N ALA A 51 -9.53 -10.53 15.71
CA ALA A 51 -10.43 -9.49 16.19
C ALA A 51 -11.77 -9.49 15.43
N GLN A 52 -12.87 -9.76 16.14
CA GLN A 52 -14.21 -9.64 15.58
C GLN A 52 -14.59 -8.17 15.39
N GLY A 53 -15.28 -7.86 14.30
CA GLY A 53 -15.69 -6.48 13.97
C GLY A 53 -14.58 -5.59 13.39
N ILE A 54 -13.34 -6.06 13.30
CA ILE A 54 -12.22 -5.31 12.72
C ILE A 54 -11.89 -5.82 11.32
N ALA A 55 -11.73 -4.89 10.37
CA ALA A 55 -11.23 -5.18 9.04
C ALA A 55 -10.06 -4.25 8.68
N HIS A 56 -9.06 -4.81 8.00
CA HIS A 56 -7.98 -4.08 7.39
C HIS A 56 -8.42 -3.45 6.07
N ALA A 57 -7.75 -2.35 5.71
CA ALA A 57 -7.85 -1.77 4.38
C ALA A 57 -7.51 -2.80 3.30
N ASN A 58 -8.29 -2.78 2.23
CA ASN A 58 -8.10 -3.53 1.01
C ASN A 58 -8.57 -2.66 -0.18
N ILE A 59 -8.26 -3.07 -1.40
CA ILE A 59 -8.72 -2.37 -2.60
C ILE A 59 -9.42 -3.36 -3.53
N GLU A 60 -10.40 -2.85 -4.27
CA GLU A 60 -11.12 -3.61 -5.29
C GLU A 60 -11.19 -2.83 -6.60
N PRO A 61 -11.29 -3.50 -7.77
CA PRO A 61 -11.53 -2.83 -9.03
C PRO A 61 -12.76 -1.91 -8.97
N SER A 62 -12.60 -0.69 -9.47
CA SER A 62 -13.64 0.31 -9.62
C SER A 62 -13.18 1.35 -10.66
N ILE A 63 -13.64 1.20 -11.90
CA ILE A 63 -13.13 1.95 -13.05
C ILE A 63 -13.27 3.48 -12.93
N THR A 64 -14.24 3.95 -12.13
CA THR A 64 -14.51 5.38 -11.90
C THR A 64 -13.82 5.93 -10.66
N SER A 65 -13.10 5.09 -9.90
CA SER A 65 -12.50 5.47 -8.63
C SER A 65 -10.97 5.51 -8.70
N ALA A 66 -10.36 6.11 -7.67
CA ALA A 66 -8.94 6.02 -7.44
C ALA A 66 -8.65 5.83 -5.95
N VAL A 67 -7.55 5.16 -5.65
CA VAL A 67 -7.01 5.01 -4.30
C VAL A 67 -5.76 5.86 -4.18
N GLU A 68 -5.73 6.71 -3.17
CA GLU A 68 -4.54 7.47 -2.80
C GLU A 68 -3.68 6.66 -1.83
N GLY A 69 -2.37 6.88 -1.90
CA GLY A 69 -1.42 6.11 -1.10
C GLY A 69 -0.04 6.72 -1.07
N VAL A 70 0.89 5.97 -0.49
CA VAL A 70 2.30 6.30 -0.41
C VAL A 70 3.09 5.30 -1.23
N LEU A 71 3.88 5.78 -2.19
CA LEU A 71 4.86 4.98 -2.92
C LEU A 71 6.20 5.07 -2.22
N TYR A 72 6.68 3.94 -1.73
CA TYR A 72 8.05 3.74 -1.27
C TYR A 72 8.89 3.15 -2.41
N ALA A 73 10.09 3.69 -2.63
CA ALA A 73 11.02 3.32 -3.69
C ALA A 73 12.46 3.35 -3.18
#